data_AF-A0A536HNQ9-F1
#
_entry.id   AF-A0A536HNQ9-F1
#
_cell.length_a   1.000
_cell.length_b   1.000
_cell.length_c   1.000
_cell.angle_alpha   90.00
_cell.angle_beta   90.00
_cell.angle_gamma   90.00
#
_symmetry.space_group_name_H-M   'P 1'
#
loop_
_entity.id
_entity.type
_entity.pdbx_description
1 polymer ?
#
loop_
_entity_poly.entity_id
_entity_poly.type
_entity_poly.pdbx_seq_one_letter_code
_entity_poly.pdbx_strand_id
1 'polypeptide(L)'
;EAGRYFAEHIPNAKLLELDSIDHWPYFGDADIVLGEVQEFLTGVRTAPPPDTMLATVLCTNVAQAGAHAVWLGDKRWHQLVDSHHAVVRAALARYSGREIDAGERGVTAVFDGTARAIRCALDVRDELLQLGLRIRVGVHAGECEVGDGRPRGVALHVASSVMEAAQPGEVLVSGTVKDLVVGSGLEFSDRGVRVFAGIPGSWTLFATGPEQAAAAAEPVRAGGAIELSRREREVAQLVAHGLSNREIAQRLYLSERTVDNHVHRILDKLGFDSRVQIATWLARNEHLN
;
A
#
# COMPACT_ATOMS: atom_id res chain seq x y z
N GLU A 1 -19.37 -47.34 22.72
CA GLU A 1 -18.91 -48.20 23.85
C GLU A 1 -17.52 -48.78 23.66
N ALA A 2 -17.16 -49.35 22.50
CA ALA A 2 -15.82 -49.93 22.27
C ALA A 2 -14.65 -48.95 22.48
N GLY A 3 -14.79 -47.67 22.09
CA GLY A 3 -13.73 -46.66 22.25
C GLY A 3 -13.32 -46.38 23.71
N ARG A 4 -14.29 -46.35 24.64
CA ARG A 4 -14.01 -46.21 26.09
C ARG A 4 -13.24 -47.40 26.63
N TYR A 5 -13.66 -48.61 26.24
CA TYR A 5 -12.99 -49.85 26.64
C TYR A 5 -11.50 -49.84 26.21
N PHE A 6 -11.20 -49.48 24.96
CA PHE A 6 -9.81 -49.41 24.49
C PHE A 6 -8.98 -48.34 25.20
N ALA A 7 -9.55 -47.17 25.46
CA ALA A 7 -8.85 -46.11 26.18
C ALA A 7 -8.47 -46.49 27.62
N GLU A 8 -9.30 -47.30 28.29
CA GLU A 8 -9.03 -47.79 29.65
C GLU A 8 -8.00 -48.94 29.70
N HIS A 9 -7.80 -49.67 28.60
CA HIS A 9 -6.98 -50.90 28.58
C HIS A 9 -5.68 -50.79 27.78
N ILE A 10 -5.44 -49.68 27.07
CA ILE A 10 -4.22 -49.43 26.30
C ILE A 10 -3.41 -48.31 26.98
N PRO A 11 -2.15 -48.57 27.38
CA PRO A 11 -1.29 -47.54 27.98
C PRO A 11 -1.10 -46.35 27.03
N ASN A 12 -1.23 -45.13 27.57
CA ASN A 12 -1.13 -43.84 26.85
C ASN A 12 -2.24 -43.60 25.81
N ALA A 13 -3.30 -44.40 25.76
CA ALA A 13 -4.44 -44.10 24.92
C ALA A 13 -5.23 -42.89 25.45
N LYS A 14 -5.75 -42.08 24.53
CA LYS A 14 -6.60 -40.93 24.82
C LYS A 14 -7.94 -41.12 24.12
N LEU A 15 -9.03 -41.02 24.88
CA LEU A 15 -10.37 -40.95 24.31
C LEU A 15 -10.70 -39.49 23.99
N LEU A 16 -11.14 -39.24 22.77
CA LEU A 16 -11.62 -37.93 22.33
C LEU A 16 -12.99 -38.11 21.66
N GLU A 17 -13.94 -37.29 22.06
CA GLU A 17 -15.24 -37.17 21.40
C GLU A 17 -15.19 -35.97 20.45
N LEU A 18 -15.49 -36.19 19.18
CA LEU A 18 -15.47 -35.16 18.13
C LEU A 18 -16.90 -34.87 17.69
N ASP A 19 -17.27 -33.59 17.65
CA ASP A 19 -18.53 -33.13 17.05
C ASP A 19 -18.40 -33.21 15.52
N SER A 20 -18.59 -34.41 14.98
CA SER A 20 -18.56 -34.71 13.53
C SER A 20 -19.75 -35.58 13.15
N ILE A 21 -20.19 -35.47 11.90
CA ILE A 21 -21.25 -36.32 11.34
C ILE A 21 -20.78 -37.74 11.00
N ASP A 22 -19.46 -37.99 10.99
CA ASP A 22 -18.86 -39.30 10.73
C ASP A 22 -17.53 -39.49 11.49
N HIS A 23 -17.18 -40.75 11.77
CA HIS A 23 -15.96 -41.19 12.47
C HIS A 23 -15.01 -41.96 11.56
N TRP A 24 -15.38 -42.16 10.29
CA TRP A 24 -14.55 -42.86 9.32
C TRP A 24 -13.44 -41.94 8.79
N PRO A 25 -12.15 -42.30 8.91
CA PRO A 25 -11.02 -41.41 8.56
C PRO A 25 -10.88 -41.11 7.06
N TYR A 26 -11.80 -41.60 6.22
CA TYR A 26 -11.80 -41.42 4.76
C TYR A 26 -13.07 -40.74 4.22
N PHE A 27 -14.03 -40.37 5.08
CA PHE A 27 -15.28 -39.72 4.69
C PHE A 27 -15.65 -38.61 5.67
N GLY A 28 -16.35 -37.57 5.20
CA GLY A 28 -16.79 -36.45 6.04
C GLY A 28 -15.62 -35.55 6.50
N ASP A 29 -15.63 -35.17 7.78
CA ASP A 29 -14.66 -34.27 8.42
C ASP A 29 -13.31 -34.96 8.74
N ALA A 30 -12.74 -35.66 7.74
CA ALA A 30 -11.52 -36.46 7.88
C ALA A 30 -10.32 -35.66 8.41
N ASP A 31 -10.24 -34.36 8.09
CA ASP A 31 -9.16 -33.47 8.55
C ASP A 31 -9.15 -33.28 10.07
N ILE A 32 -10.32 -33.30 10.72
CA ILE A 32 -10.43 -33.18 12.18
C ILE A 32 -9.84 -34.44 12.84
N VAL A 33 -10.21 -35.62 12.34
CA VAL A 33 -9.71 -36.90 12.85
C VAL A 33 -8.20 -37.03 12.61
N LEU A 34 -7.72 -36.68 11.41
CA LEU A 34 -6.30 -36.71 11.06
C LEU A 34 -5.47 -35.73 11.90
N GLY A 35 -6.00 -34.53 12.18
CA GLY A 35 -5.36 -33.55 13.05
C GLY A 35 -5.12 -34.08 14.47
N GLU A 36 -6.14 -34.72 15.06
CA GLU A 36 -6.04 -35.29 16.42
C GLU A 36 -5.12 -36.53 16.46
N VAL A 37 -5.14 -37.38 15.42
CA VAL A 37 -4.19 -38.49 15.28
C VAL A 37 -2.75 -37.98 15.14
N GLN A 38 -2.53 -36.91 14.36
CA GLN A 38 -1.22 -36.32 14.22
C GLN A 38 -0.74 -35.69 15.54
N GLU A 39 -1.57 -34.91 16.23
CA GLU A 39 -1.24 -34.35 17.54
C GLU A 39 -0.88 -35.45 18.53
N PHE A 40 -1.66 -36.54 18.56
CA PHE A 40 -1.38 -37.69 19.41
C PHE A 40 -0.03 -38.36 19.10
N LEU A 41 0.31 -38.53 17.82
CA LEU A 41 1.55 -39.19 17.40
C LEU A 41 2.79 -38.30 17.48
N THR A 42 2.63 -36.99 17.27
CA THR A 42 3.76 -36.06 17.08
C THR A 42 3.90 -35.01 18.18
N GLY A 43 2.86 -34.80 18.99
CA GLY A 43 2.76 -33.70 19.95
C GLY A 43 2.56 -32.32 19.30
N VAL A 44 2.41 -32.26 17.97
CA VAL A 44 2.24 -31.02 17.21
C VAL A 44 0.85 -30.98 16.61
N ARG A 45 0.07 -29.96 16.98
CA ARG A 45 -1.21 -29.65 16.33
C ARG A 45 -0.96 -28.79 15.10
N THR A 46 -1.09 -29.38 13.91
CA THR A 46 -1.27 -28.58 12.69
C THR A 46 -2.70 -28.08 12.71
N ALA A 47 -2.88 -26.77 12.89
CA ALA A 47 -4.16 -26.17 12.56
C ALA A 47 -4.46 -26.49 11.07
N PRO A 48 -5.72 -26.76 10.68
CA PRO A 48 -6.06 -26.85 9.28
C PRO A 48 -5.53 -25.59 8.56
N PRO A 49 -4.97 -25.73 7.34
CA PRO A 49 -4.50 -24.57 6.60
C PRO A 49 -5.64 -23.55 6.53
N PRO A 50 -5.36 -22.26 6.78
CA PRO A 50 -6.40 -21.24 6.76
C PRO A 50 -7.10 -21.26 5.40
N ASP A 51 -8.42 -21.04 5.38
CA ASP A 51 -9.15 -20.88 4.13
C ASP A 51 -8.50 -19.78 3.30
N THR A 52 -8.05 -20.12 2.09
CA THR A 52 -7.44 -19.17 1.16
C THR A 52 -8.39 -18.90 0.01
N MET A 53 -8.40 -17.64 -0.43
CA MET A 53 -9.17 -17.19 -1.58
C MET A 53 -8.29 -16.35 -2.48
N LEU A 54 -8.36 -16.59 -3.79
CA LEU A 54 -7.77 -15.68 -4.77
C LEU A 54 -8.58 -14.39 -4.79
N ALA A 55 -7.92 -13.26 -4.53
CA ALA A 55 -8.56 -11.94 -4.53
C ALA A 55 -7.72 -10.95 -5.32
N THR A 56 -8.39 -9.95 -5.91
CA THR A 56 -7.74 -8.75 -6.43
C THR A 56 -7.81 -7.65 -5.39
N VAL A 57 -6.66 -7.20 -4.91
CA VAL A 57 -6.52 -6.12 -3.93
C VAL A 57 -6.26 -4.81 -4.68
N LEU A 58 -6.99 -3.77 -4.30
CA LEU A 58 -6.84 -2.39 -4.75
C LEU A 58 -6.44 -1.54 -3.56
N CYS A 59 -5.35 -0.79 -3.71
CA CYS A 59 -4.90 0.20 -2.74
C CYS A 59 -4.88 1.58 -3.39
N THR A 60 -5.45 2.58 -2.71
CA THR A 60 -5.40 3.99 -3.12
C THR A 60 -4.76 4.84 -2.04
N ASN A 61 -3.98 5.85 -2.41
CA ASN A 61 -3.44 6.85 -1.48
C ASN A 61 -3.46 8.25 -2.10
N VAL A 62 -3.85 9.25 -1.33
CA VAL A 62 -3.78 10.66 -1.72
C VAL A 62 -2.31 11.08 -1.90
N ALA A 63 -1.93 11.43 -3.13
CA ALA A 63 -0.54 11.71 -3.46
C ALA A 63 -0.02 13.03 -2.86
N GLN A 64 -0.92 13.94 -2.49
CA GLN A 64 -0.62 15.26 -1.92
C GLN A 64 -0.33 15.24 -0.41
N ALA A 65 0.35 14.21 0.08
CA ALA A 65 0.52 13.98 1.50
C ALA A 65 1.74 14.67 2.16
N GLY A 66 2.82 14.95 1.41
CA GLY A 66 4.06 15.50 1.98
C GLY A 66 4.11 17.04 1.98
N ALA A 67 3.81 17.66 0.84
CA ALA A 67 4.07 19.09 0.67
C ALA A 67 2.90 20.00 1.11
N HIS A 68 1.63 19.65 0.91
CA HIS A 68 0.52 20.60 1.14
C HIS A 68 -0.25 20.42 2.47
N ALA A 69 -0.13 19.27 3.15
CA ALA A 69 -0.88 18.98 4.37
C ALA A 69 -0.58 19.94 5.53
N VAL A 70 0.68 20.38 5.69
CA VAL A 70 1.08 21.32 6.75
C VAL A 70 0.52 22.74 6.55
N TRP A 71 0.11 23.08 5.33
CA TRP A 71 -0.38 24.42 4.94
C TRP A 71 -1.91 24.49 4.71
N LEU A 72 -2.58 23.36 4.46
CA LEU A 72 -4.03 23.31 4.29
C LEU A 72 -4.79 23.49 5.61
N GLY A 73 -4.12 23.23 6.75
CA GLY A 73 -4.75 23.12 8.06
C GLY A 73 -5.55 21.82 8.19
N ASP A 74 -5.58 21.24 9.40
CA ASP A 74 -6.12 19.90 9.66
C ASP A 74 -7.55 19.72 9.10
N LYS A 75 -8.39 20.76 9.17
CA LYS A 75 -9.76 20.72 8.64
C LYS A 75 -9.82 20.51 7.14
N ARG A 76 -8.98 21.19 6.36
CA ARG A 76 -9.02 21.10 4.90
C ARG A 76 -8.33 19.82 4.42
N TRP A 77 -7.33 19.33 5.16
CA TRP A 77 -6.77 17.99 4.95
C TRP A 77 -7.82 16.90 5.17
N HIS A 78 -8.53 16.92 6.32
CA HIS A 78 -9.62 15.98 6.58
C HIS A 78 -10.70 16.05 5.50
N GLN A 79 -11.11 17.24 5.06
CA GLN A 79 -12.08 17.37 3.95
C GLN A 79 -11.62 16.72 2.65
N LEU A 80 -10.32 16.81 2.31
CA LEU A 80 -9.77 16.15 1.12
C LEU A 80 -9.77 14.64 1.27
N VAL A 81 -9.37 14.12 2.44
CA VAL A 81 -9.39 12.68 2.74
C VAL A 81 -10.82 12.14 2.77
N ASP A 82 -11.77 12.88 3.35
CA ASP A 82 -13.19 12.54 3.37
C ASP A 82 -13.77 12.50 1.95
N SER A 83 -13.40 13.47 1.11
CA SER A 83 -13.79 13.49 -0.32
C SER A 83 -13.22 12.28 -1.06
N HIS A 84 -11.95 11.95 -0.79
CA HIS A 84 -11.31 10.73 -1.31
C HIS A 84 -12.06 9.47 -0.89
N HIS A 85 -12.32 9.28 0.41
CA HIS A 85 -13.03 8.11 0.93
C HIS A 85 -14.45 8.01 0.37
N ALA A 86 -15.16 9.13 0.22
CA ALA A 86 -16.50 9.16 -0.34
C ALA A 86 -16.53 8.69 -1.80
N VAL A 87 -15.62 9.20 -2.64
CA VAL A 87 -15.51 8.78 -4.06
C VAL A 87 -15.13 7.30 -4.16
N VAL A 88 -14.13 6.86 -3.39
CA VAL A 88 -13.72 5.45 -3.39
C VAL A 88 -14.90 4.56 -3.01
N ARG A 89 -15.62 4.84 -1.92
CA ARG A 89 -16.78 4.05 -1.48
C ARG A 89 -17.91 4.00 -2.51
N ALA A 90 -18.20 5.13 -3.16
CA ALA A 90 -19.21 5.19 -4.21
C ALA A 90 -18.82 4.31 -5.42
N ALA A 91 -17.54 4.31 -5.81
CA ALA A 91 -17.03 3.45 -6.86
C ALA A 91 -17.01 1.97 -6.44
N LEU A 92 -16.59 1.64 -5.21
CA LEU A 92 -16.61 0.27 -4.69
C LEU A 92 -18.03 -0.31 -4.74
N ALA A 93 -19.06 0.46 -4.35
CA ALA A 93 -20.45 0.04 -4.46
C ALA A 93 -20.87 -0.24 -5.92
N ARG A 94 -20.43 0.58 -6.88
CA ARG A 94 -20.73 0.43 -8.31
C ARG A 94 -20.07 -0.81 -8.92
N TYR A 95 -18.85 -1.12 -8.50
CA TYR A 95 -18.03 -2.20 -9.05
C TYR A 95 -18.04 -3.48 -8.20
N SER A 96 -18.89 -3.55 -7.18
CA SER A 96 -18.99 -4.68 -6.25
C SER A 96 -17.68 -5.00 -5.52
N GLY A 97 -16.91 -3.96 -5.16
CA GLY A 97 -15.72 -4.06 -4.32
C GLY A 97 -16.06 -3.99 -2.84
N ARG A 98 -15.24 -4.63 -2.00
CA ARG A 98 -15.39 -4.62 -0.54
C ARG A 98 -14.23 -3.89 0.11
N GLU A 99 -14.53 -2.81 0.82
CA GLU A 99 -13.56 -2.10 1.67
C GLU A 99 -13.08 -3.02 2.80
N ILE A 100 -11.76 -3.14 2.95
CA ILE A 100 -11.11 -3.88 4.05
C ILE A 100 -10.62 -2.92 5.12
N ASP A 101 -10.01 -1.82 4.68
CA ASP A 101 -9.45 -0.81 5.55
C ASP A 101 -9.52 0.58 4.89
N ALA A 102 -9.74 1.60 5.71
CA ALA A 102 -9.65 3.00 5.33
C ALA A 102 -8.76 3.71 6.35
N GLY A 103 -7.51 3.96 5.94
CA GLY A 103 -6.52 4.66 6.74
C GLY A 103 -6.62 6.19 6.60
N GLU A 104 -5.67 6.91 7.19
CA GLU A 104 -5.68 8.38 7.21
C GLU A 104 -5.51 9.03 5.84
N ARG A 105 -5.06 8.29 4.83
CA ARG A 105 -4.71 8.85 3.51
C ARG A 105 -5.16 7.98 2.34
N GLY A 106 -5.84 6.88 2.62
CA GLY A 106 -5.98 5.82 1.63
C GLY A 106 -6.98 4.75 2.01
N VAL A 107 -7.34 3.94 1.03
CA VAL A 107 -8.32 2.86 1.16
C VAL A 107 -7.71 1.60 0.55
N THR A 108 -7.93 0.48 1.23
CA THR A 108 -7.63 -0.86 0.74
C THR A 108 -8.95 -1.61 0.56
N ALA A 109 -9.17 -2.16 -0.63
CA ALA A 109 -10.35 -2.91 -0.98
C ALA A 109 -10.01 -4.20 -1.70
N VAL A 110 -10.92 -5.16 -1.68
CA VAL A 110 -10.80 -6.44 -2.39
C VAL A 110 -11.95 -6.65 -3.37
N PHE A 111 -11.63 -7.36 -4.43
CA PHE A 111 -12.54 -7.77 -5.48
C PHE A 111 -12.33 -9.26 -5.80
N ASP A 112 -13.43 -9.93 -6.11
CA ASP A 112 -13.51 -11.26 -6.72
C ASP A 112 -13.28 -11.23 -8.25
N GLY A 113 -13.18 -10.04 -8.87
CA GLY A 113 -12.97 -9.87 -10.31
C GLY A 113 -11.92 -8.81 -10.66
N THR A 114 -10.83 -9.23 -11.31
CA THR A 114 -9.67 -8.37 -11.61
C THR A 114 -10.00 -7.21 -12.56
N ALA A 115 -10.74 -7.47 -13.65
CA ALA A 115 -11.14 -6.41 -14.58
C ALA A 115 -12.06 -5.36 -13.93
N ARG A 116 -12.91 -5.76 -12.96
CA ARG A 116 -13.73 -4.82 -12.18
C ARG A 116 -12.89 -3.94 -11.29
N ALA A 117 -11.89 -4.51 -10.60
CA ALA A 117 -10.97 -3.76 -9.76
C ALA A 117 -10.23 -2.69 -10.56
N ILE A 118 -9.74 -3.02 -11.77
CA ILE A 118 -9.04 -2.05 -12.63
C ILE A 118 -10.00 -0.93 -13.10
N ARG A 119 -11.22 -1.27 -13.54
CA ARG A 119 -12.20 -0.25 -13.94
C ARG A 119 -12.59 0.67 -12.77
N CYS A 120 -12.76 0.10 -11.58
CA CYS A 120 -12.96 0.87 -10.36
C CYS A 120 -11.78 1.80 -10.09
N ALA A 121 -10.53 1.33 -10.21
CA ALA A 121 -9.34 2.14 -10.03
C ALA A 121 -9.26 3.32 -11.01
N LEU A 122 -9.58 3.08 -12.28
CA LEU A 122 -9.58 4.11 -13.33
C LEU A 122 -10.66 5.17 -13.05
N ASP A 123 -11.89 4.75 -12.74
CA ASP A 123 -13.00 5.66 -12.41
C ASP A 123 -12.66 6.51 -11.18
N VAL A 124 -12.15 5.90 -10.10
CA VAL A 124 -11.75 6.61 -8.89
C VAL A 124 -10.66 7.64 -9.18
N ARG A 125 -9.63 7.26 -9.96
CA ARG A 125 -8.57 8.18 -10.37
C ARG A 125 -9.16 9.36 -11.14
N ASP A 126 -10.00 9.09 -12.14
CA ASP A 126 -10.51 10.11 -13.05
C ASP A 126 -11.48 11.08 -12.34
N GLU A 127 -12.35 10.56 -11.48
CA GLU A 127 -13.28 11.36 -10.68
C GLU A 127 -12.52 12.25 -9.68
N LEU A 128 -11.52 11.72 -8.98
CA LEU A 128 -10.72 12.51 -8.05
C LEU A 128 -9.84 13.54 -8.77
N LEU A 129 -9.34 13.20 -9.97
CA LEU A 129 -8.59 14.15 -10.79
C LEU A 129 -9.45 15.35 -11.18
N GLN A 130 -10.74 15.15 -11.52
CA GLN A 130 -11.69 16.23 -11.79
C GLN A 130 -11.93 17.13 -10.57
N LEU A 131 -11.81 16.57 -9.36
CA LEU A 131 -11.85 17.31 -8.09
C LEU A 131 -10.51 17.98 -7.73
N GLY A 132 -9.49 17.87 -8.60
CA GLY A 132 -8.15 18.42 -8.38
C GLY A 132 -7.27 17.59 -7.44
N LEU A 133 -7.69 16.36 -7.12
CA LEU A 133 -6.98 15.42 -6.25
C LEU A 133 -6.26 14.36 -7.08
N ARG A 134 -4.93 14.35 -6.99
CA ARG A 134 -4.12 13.26 -7.57
C ARG A 134 -3.91 12.17 -6.54
N ILE A 135 -4.18 10.93 -6.92
CA ILE A 135 -3.97 9.74 -6.10
C ILE A 135 -2.97 8.79 -6.74
N ARG A 136 -2.33 7.96 -5.94
CA ARG A 136 -1.60 6.78 -6.40
C ARG A 136 -2.52 5.58 -6.24
N VAL A 137 -2.57 4.71 -7.25
CA VAL A 137 -3.37 3.48 -7.18
C VAL A 137 -2.50 2.28 -7.54
N GLY A 138 -2.60 1.23 -6.74
CA GLY A 138 -1.96 -0.06 -6.98
C GLY A 138 -3.00 -1.18 -7.00
N VAL A 139 -2.88 -2.09 -7.95
CA VAL A 139 -3.73 -3.28 -8.06
C VAL A 139 -2.86 -4.53 -8.17
N HIS A 140 -3.18 -5.53 -7.36
CA HIS A 140 -2.50 -6.83 -7.39
C HIS A 140 -3.52 -7.96 -7.19
N ALA A 141 -3.27 -9.12 -7.82
CA ALA A 141 -4.08 -10.32 -7.65
C ALA A 141 -3.20 -11.43 -7.08
N GLY A 142 -3.66 -12.03 -5.99
CA GLY A 142 -2.94 -13.07 -5.26
C GLY A 142 -3.82 -13.76 -4.23
N GLU A 143 -3.28 -14.80 -3.62
CA GLU A 143 -3.97 -15.55 -2.57
C GLU A 143 -3.98 -14.75 -1.26
N CYS A 144 -5.14 -14.75 -0.62
CA CYS A 144 -5.36 -14.15 0.70
C CYS A 144 -5.94 -15.21 1.62
N GLU A 145 -5.46 -15.24 2.86
CA GLU A 145 -6.08 -15.98 3.96
C GLU A 145 -7.35 -15.24 4.40
N VAL A 146 -8.45 -15.98 4.59
CA VAL A 146 -9.75 -15.45 4.98
C VAL A 146 -10.05 -15.89 6.41
N GLY A 147 -9.36 -15.28 7.39
CA GLY A 147 -9.68 -15.43 8.81
C GLY A 147 -10.65 -14.34 9.28
N ASP A 148 -11.65 -14.69 10.10
CA ASP A 148 -12.63 -13.75 10.71
C ASP A 148 -13.32 -12.79 9.70
N GLY A 149 -13.43 -13.18 8.43
CA GLY A 149 -14.02 -12.38 7.35
C GLY A 149 -13.15 -11.24 6.80
N ARG A 150 -11.90 -11.09 7.28
CA ARG A 150 -10.94 -10.08 6.80
C ARG A 150 -9.78 -10.75 6.04
N PRO A 151 -9.60 -10.44 4.74
CA PRO A 151 -8.46 -10.95 3.97
C PRO A 151 -7.13 -10.51 4.57
N ARG A 152 -6.19 -11.44 4.73
CA ARG A 152 -4.81 -11.20 5.17
C ARG A 152 -3.85 -11.89 4.19
N GLY A 153 -2.60 -11.44 4.16
CA GLY A 153 -1.55 -12.14 3.42
C GLY A 153 -0.63 -11.23 2.63
N VAL A 154 0.29 -11.86 1.89
CA VAL A 154 1.31 -11.18 1.08
C VAL A 154 0.68 -10.34 -0.03
N ALA A 155 -0.47 -10.75 -0.56
CA ALA A 155 -1.16 -10.03 -1.63
C ALA A 155 -1.51 -8.58 -1.24
N LEU A 156 -1.89 -8.30 0.02
CA LEU A 156 -2.17 -6.95 0.49
C LEU A 156 -0.89 -6.08 0.51
N HIS A 157 0.22 -6.66 0.98
CA HIS A 157 1.51 -5.97 1.02
C HIS A 157 2.01 -5.65 -0.39
N VAL A 158 1.92 -6.61 -1.31
CA VAL A 158 2.28 -6.40 -2.71
C VAL A 158 1.44 -5.29 -3.33
N ALA A 159 0.12 -5.29 -3.13
CA ALA A 159 -0.76 -4.23 -3.64
C ALA A 159 -0.37 -2.84 -3.13
N SER A 160 -0.02 -2.73 -1.85
CA SER A 160 0.51 -1.49 -1.26
C SER A 160 1.81 -1.05 -1.91
N SER A 161 2.78 -1.97 -2.09
CA SER A 161 4.05 -1.64 -2.72
C SER A 161 3.90 -1.27 -4.21
N VAL A 162 2.96 -1.89 -4.92
CA VAL A 162 2.59 -1.50 -6.29
C VAL A 162 2.02 -0.08 -6.31
N MET A 163 1.15 0.27 -5.36
CA MET A 163 0.60 1.63 -5.22
C MET A 163 1.70 2.66 -4.90
N GLU A 164 2.61 2.34 -3.99
CA GLU A 164 3.72 3.21 -3.62
C GLU A 164 4.66 3.49 -4.80
N ALA A 165 4.85 2.51 -5.69
CA ALA A 165 5.61 2.67 -6.92
C ALA A 165 4.92 3.55 -7.98
N ALA A 166 3.60 3.77 -7.87
CA ALA A 166 2.80 4.51 -8.85
C ALA A 166 3.03 6.02 -8.72
N GLN A 167 3.11 6.75 -9.83
CA GLN A 167 3.13 8.22 -9.83
C GLN A 167 1.78 8.82 -9.38
N PRO A 168 1.74 10.08 -8.93
CA PRO A 168 0.47 10.76 -8.68
C PRO A 168 -0.41 10.79 -9.95
N GLY A 169 -1.66 10.38 -9.85
CA GLY A 169 -2.57 10.23 -10.99
C GLY A 169 -2.34 8.97 -11.81
N GLU A 170 -1.59 8.00 -11.30
CA GLU A 170 -1.32 6.75 -12.00
C GLU A 170 -2.03 5.56 -11.35
N VAL A 171 -2.51 4.65 -12.19
CA VAL A 171 -2.91 3.30 -11.79
C VAL A 171 -1.85 2.31 -12.24
N LEU A 172 -1.12 1.73 -11.28
CA LEU A 172 -0.21 0.63 -11.53
C LEU A 172 -0.83 -0.72 -11.18
N VAL A 173 -0.47 -1.72 -11.95
CA VAL A 173 -0.86 -3.12 -11.72
C VAL A 173 0.35 -4.03 -11.79
N SER A 174 0.30 -5.18 -11.09
CA SER A 174 1.31 -6.22 -11.21
C SER A 174 1.15 -7.05 -12.50
N GLY A 175 2.19 -7.77 -12.92
CA GLY A 175 2.14 -8.70 -14.06
C GLY A 175 0.99 -9.71 -13.97
N THR A 176 0.77 -10.32 -12.80
CA THR A 176 -0.36 -11.24 -12.57
C THR A 176 -1.71 -10.62 -12.94
N VAL A 177 -1.92 -9.34 -12.62
CA VAL A 177 -3.17 -8.63 -12.92
C VAL A 177 -3.36 -8.45 -14.41
N LYS A 178 -2.29 -8.04 -15.12
CA LYS A 178 -2.29 -7.91 -16.59
C LYS A 178 -2.63 -9.25 -17.26
N ASP A 179 -2.05 -10.34 -16.77
CA ASP A 179 -2.21 -11.67 -17.38
C ASP A 179 -3.62 -12.26 -17.12
N LEU A 180 -4.24 -11.94 -15.98
CA LEU A 180 -5.61 -12.39 -15.64
C LEU A 180 -6.71 -11.69 -16.45
N VAL A 181 -6.44 -10.53 -17.05
CA VAL A 181 -7.46 -9.71 -17.74
C VAL A 181 -7.30 -9.68 -19.25
N VAL A 182 -6.58 -10.65 -19.82
CA VAL A 182 -6.50 -10.83 -21.27
C VAL A 182 -7.91 -10.93 -21.87
N GLY A 183 -8.18 -10.15 -22.90
CA GLY A 183 -9.51 -10.08 -23.54
C GLY A 183 -10.51 -9.10 -22.91
N SER A 184 -10.13 -8.38 -21.84
CA SER A 184 -11.01 -7.40 -21.17
C SER A 184 -11.10 -6.03 -21.88
N GLY A 185 -10.28 -5.80 -22.92
CA GLY A 185 -10.13 -4.52 -23.60
C GLY A 185 -9.32 -3.47 -22.84
N LEU A 186 -8.69 -3.84 -21.72
CA LEU A 186 -7.80 -2.95 -20.97
C LEU A 186 -6.42 -2.89 -21.63
N GLU A 187 -5.85 -1.69 -21.68
CA GLU A 187 -4.53 -1.42 -22.25
C GLU A 187 -3.49 -1.20 -21.14
N PHE A 188 -2.26 -1.66 -21.41
CA PHE A 188 -1.17 -1.65 -20.44
C PHE A 188 0.12 -1.13 -21.05
N SER A 189 0.82 -0.27 -20.31
CA SER A 189 2.16 0.21 -20.65
C SER A 189 3.18 -0.31 -19.65
N ASP A 190 4.28 -0.89 -20.12
CA ASP A 190 5.33 -1.44 -19.27
C ASP A 190 6.04 -0.36 -18.43
N ARG A 191 6.23 -0.64 -17.13
CA ARG A 191 6.97 0.21 -16.19
C ARG A 191 8.18 -0.50 -15.57
N GLY A 192 8.61 -1.58 -16.20
CA GLY A 192 9.75 -2.36 -15.83
C GLY A 192 9.57 -3.19 -14.57
N VAL A 193 10.69 -3.72 -14.12
CA VAL A 193 10.77 -4.65 -12.99
C VAL A 193 11.15 -3.88 -11.71
N ARG A 194 10.49 -4.21 -10.61
CA ARG A 194 10.76 -3.70 -9.27
C ARG A 194 11.09 -4.83 -8.30
N VAL A 195 11.84 -4.50 -7.27
CA VAL A 195 12.03 -5.34 -6.08
C VAL A 195 11.48 -4.55 -4.90
N PHE A 196 10.60 -5.15 -4.13
CA PHE A 196 9.99 -4.51 -2.98
C PHE A 196 10.65 -5.00 -1.70
N ALA A 197 10.89 -4.10 -0.76
CA ALA A 197 11.50 -4.47 0.52
C ALA A 197 10.59 -5.46 1.28
N GLY A 198 11.16 -6.57 1.74
CA GLY A 198 10.41 -7.58 2.51
C GLY A 198 9.50 -8.50 1.68
N ILE A 199 9.46 -8.35 0.35
CA ILE A 199 8.68 -9.22 -0.54
C ILE A 199 9.66 -9.98 -1.45
N PRO A 200 9.71 -11.33 -1.38
CA PRO A 200 10.58 -12.12 -2.24
C PRO A 200 10.29 -11.91 -3.73
N GLY A 201 11.35 -12.00 -4.54
CA GLY A 201 11.25 -11.99 -6.00
C GLY A 201 11.25 -10.59 -6.63
N SER A 202 11.03 -10.57 -7.92
CA SER A 202 10.94 -9.37 -8.73
C SER A 202 9.57 -9.26 -9.39
N TRP A 203 9.09 -8.04 -9.53
CA TRP A 203 7.71 -7.73 -9.87
C TRP A 203 7.68 -6.80 -11.07
N THR A 204 7.17 -7.30 -12.20
CA THR A 204 6.95 -6.46 -13.39
C THR A 204 5.68 -5.66 -13.21
N LEU A 205 5.75 -4.35 -13.42
CA LEU A 205 4.64 -3.43 -13.22
C LEU A 205 4.17 -2.84 -14.55
N PHE A 206 2.87 -2.57 -14.62
CA PHE A 206 2.23 -1.99 -15.80
C PHE A 206 1.33 -0.84 -15.39
N ALA A 207 1.36 0.25 -16.14
CA ALA A 207 0.37 1.32 -16.03
C ALA A 207 -0.86 0.98 -16.88
N THR A 208 -2.05 1.39 -16.44
CA THR A 208 -3.31 1.22 -17.18
C THR A 208 -4.12 2.51 -17.25
N GLY A 209 -4.85 2.70 -18.36
CA GLY A 209 -5.60 3.92 -18.68
C GLY A 209 -4.94 4.75 -19.78
N PRO A 210 -5.54 5.89 -20.18
CA PRO A 210 -5.07 6.66 -21.33
C PRO A 210 -3.62 7.10 -21.15
N GLU A 211 -2.82 6.79 -22.17
CA GLU A 211 -1.37 7.08 -22.29
C GLU A 211 -1.03 8.56 -21.97
N GLN A 212 -1.99 9.48 -22.12
CA GLN A 212 -1.87 10.91 -21.82
C GLN A 212 -1.63 11.27 -20.34
N ALA A 213 -1.87 10.39 -19.35
CA ALA A 213 -1.57 10.71 -17.94
C ALA A 213 -0.07 10.61 -17.61
N ALA A 214 0.70 9.86 -18.42
CA ALA A 214 2.16 9.80 -18.33
C ALA A 214 2.84 10.88 -19.20
N ALA A 215 2.20 11.29 -20.31
CA ALA A 215 2.71 12.34 -21.21
C ALA A 215 2.36 13.78 -20.77
N ALA A 216 1.42 13.97 -19.84
CA ALA A 216 1.25 15.25 -19.13
C ALA A 216 2.36 15.48 -18.06
N ALA A 217 3.37 14.61 -18.02
CA ALA A 217 4.67 14.88 -17.43
C ALA A 217 5.55 15.72 -18.37
N GLU A 218 5.08 16.91 -18.75
CA GLU A 218 6.00 18.05 -18.75
C GLU A 218 5.69 18.84 -17.48
N PRO A 219 6.54 18.75 -16.42
CA PRO A 219 6.65 19.92 -15.55
C PRO A 219 6.97 21.09 -16.47
N VAL A 220 6.32 22.23 -16.28
CA VAL A 220 6.69 23.50 -16.92
C VAL A 220 8.21 23.53 -17.04
N ARG A 221 8.73 23.42 -18.27
CA ARG A 221 10.16 23.51 -18.55
C ARG A 221 10.62 24.91 -18.12
N ALA A 222 11.09 25.02 -16.89
CA ALA A 222 12.04 26.05 -16.51
C ALA A 222 13.42 25.39 -16.59
N GLY A 223 14.05 25.52 -17.75
CA GLY A 223 15.49 25.28 -17.90
C GLY A 223 16.27 26.34 -17.13
N GLY A 224 16.29 26.22 -15.81
CA GLY A 224 17.19 26.91 -14.90
C GLY A 224 17.61 25.92 -13.83
N ALA A 225 18.86 25.97 -13.40
CA ALA A 225 19.31 25.24 -12.21
C ALA A 225 18.26 25.39 -11.10
N ILE A 226 17.95 24.33 -10.36
CA ILE A 226 17.02 24.41 -9.23
C ILE A 226 17.64 25.35 -8.20
N GLU A 227 17.31 26.65 -8.30
CA GLU A 227 17.81 27.67 -7.41
C GLU A 227 16.89 27.76 -6.20
N LEU A 228 17.44 27.43 -5.03
CA LEU A 228 16.82 27.79 -3.77
C LEU A 228 16.64 29.30 -3.71
N SER A 229 15.45 29.75 -3.31
CA SER A 229 15.20 31.16 -3.02
C SER A 229 16.19 31.65 -1.96
N ARG A 230 16.43 32.96 -1.89
CA ARG A 230 17.36 33.53 -0.90
C ARG A 230 17.09 33.03 0.52
N ARG A 231 15.81 32.94 0.91
CA ARG A 231 15.42 32.49 2.24
C ARG A 231 15.61 30.99 2.46
N GLU A 232 15.34 30.18 1.44
CA GLU A 232 15.62 28.74 1.49
C GLU A 232 17.12 28.45 1.51
N ARG A 233 17.93 29.26 0.83
CA ARG A 233 19.39 29.15 0.85
C ARG A 233 19.95 29.47 2.25
N GLU A 234 19.46 30.53 2.89
CA GLU A 234 19.80 30.87 4.28
C GLU A 234 19.46 29.73 5.26
N VAL A 235 18.26 29.14 5.13
CA VAL A 235 17.86 28.00 5.98
C VAL A 235 18.69 26.76 5.67
N ALA A 236 18.89 26.42 4.38
CA ALA A 236 19.69 25.28 3.97
C ALA A 236 21.13 25.37 4.51
N GLN A 237 21.73 26.58 4.45
CA GLN A 237 23.06 26.83 5.02
C GLN A 237 23.07 26.53 6.51
N LEU A 238 22.12 27.04 7.28
CA LEU A 238 22.10 26.78 8.72
C LEU A 238 21.82 25.31 9.07
N VAL A 239 21.03 24.60 8.24
CA VAL A 239 20.86 23.14 8.35
C VAL A 239 22.18 22.40 8.09
N ALA A 240 22.95 22.82 7.08
CA ALA A 240 24.26 22.24 6.76
C ALA A 240 25.30 22.48 7.87
N HIS A 241 25.17 23.58 8.62
CA HIS A 241 25.96 23.85 9.82
C HIS A 241 25.50 23.05 11.06
N GLY A 242 24.50 22.18 10.90
CA GLY A 242 24.03 21.28 11.96
C GLY A 242 23.05 21.91 12.95
N LEU A 243 22.56 23.13 12.70
CA LEU A 243 21.63 23.78 13.62
C LEU A 243 20.26 23.07 13.62
N SER A 244 19.63 23.00 14.79
CA SER A 244 18.25 22.56 14.97
C SER A 244 17.26 23.61 14.46
N ASN A 245 16.01 23.20 14.17
CA ASN A 245 14.97 24.12 13.72
C ASN A 245 14.74 25.27 14.71
N ARG A 246 14.88 24.99 16.02
CA ARG A 246 14.81 25.98 17.10
C ARG A 246 15.94 27.02 17.05
N GLU A 247 17.17 26.59 16.83
CA GLU A 247 18.32 27.51 16.76
C GLU A 247 18.28 28.36 15.48
N ILE A 248 17.88 27.76 14.36
CA ILE A 248 17.65 28.48 13.10
C ILE A 248 16.54 29.52 13.29
N ALA A 249 15.46 29.16 13.99
CA ALA A 249 14.33 30.05 14.24
C ALA A 249 14.75 31.28 15.05
N GLN A 250 15.53 31.07 16.10
CA GLN A 250 16.12 32.17 16.90
C GLN A 250 17.03 33.06 16.06
N ARG A 251 17.88 32.47 15.22
CA ARG A 251 18.87 33.21 14.41
C ARG A 251 18.24 33.99 13.27
N LEU A 252 17.14 33.50 12.72
CA LEU A 252 16.43 34.10 11.60
C LEU A 252 15.21 34.94 12.01
N TYR A 253 14.97 35.10 13.31
CA TYR A 253 13.78 35.75 13.89
C TYR A 253 12.46 35.18 13.34
N LEU A 254 12.39 33.85 13.25
CA LEU A 254 11.24 33.10 12.79
C LEU A 254 10.67 32.22 13.90
N SER A 255 9.47 31.66 13.69
CA SER A 255 8.99 30.56 14.53
C SER A 255 9.69 29.24 14.13
N GLU A 256 9.83 28.31 15.08
CA GLU A 256 10.36 26.96 14.81
C GLU A 256 9.56 26.24 13.72
N ARG A 257 8.24 26.41 13.72
CA ARG A 257 7.34 25.91 12.66
C ARG A 257 7.65 26.51 11.28
N THR A 258 8.01 27.79 11.23
CA THR A 258 8.37 28.44 9.96
C THR A 258 9.68 27.90 9.40
N VAL A 259 10.65 27.62 10.26
CA VAL A 259 11.90 26.97 9.85
C VAL A 259 11.65 25.56 9.36
N ASP A 260 10.88 24.78 10.12
CA ASP A 260 10.51 23.42 9.72
C ASP A 260 9.86 23.41 8.32
N ASN A 261 8.98 24.37 8.05
CA ASN A 261 8.40 24.56 6.73
C ASN A 261 9.47 24.85 5.65
N HIS A 262 10.43 25.73 5.93
CA HIS A 262 11.50 26.03 4.98
C HIS A 262 12.37 24.79 4.70
N VAL A 263 12.71 23.99 5.71
CA VAL A 263 13.46 22.74 5.55
C VAL A 263 12.71 21.76 4.66
N HIS A 264 11.41 21.57 4.89
CA HIS A 264 10.58 20.71 4.04
C HIS A 264 10.49 21.23 2.60
N ARG A 265 10.40 22.55 2.38
CA ARG A 265 10.41 23.10 1.00
C ARG A 265 11.71 22.87 0.27
N ILE A 266 12.82 22.92 0.99
CA ILE A 266 14.14 22.61 0.43
C ILE A 266 14.18 21.12 0.05
N LEU A 267 13.70 20.22 0.92
CA LEU A 267 13.61 18.78 0.63
C LEU A 267 12.75 18.49 -0.60
N ASP A 268 11.54 19.07 -0.66
CA ASP A 268 10.60 18.91 -1.77
C ASP A 268 11.22 19.41 -3.09
N LYS A 269 11.84 20.59 -3.09
CA LYS A 269 12.45 21.19 -4.28
C LYS A 269 13.64 20.40 -4.79
N LEU A 270 14.40 19.78 -3.90
CA LEU A 270 15.61 19.03 -4.24
C LEU A 270 15.35 17.52 -4.42
N GLY A 271 14.13 17.05 -4.13
CA GLY A 271 13.77 15.62 -4.20
C GLY A 271 14.46 14.78 -3.14
N PHE A 272 14.61 15.32 -1.92
CA PHE A 272 15.29 14.67 -0.81
C PHE A 272 14.31 14.20 0.26
N ASP A 273 14.64 13.10 0.91
CA ASP A 273 13.85 12.47 1.97
C ASP A 273 14.40 12.77 3.37
N SER A 274 15.59 13.39 3.46
CA SER A 274 16.24 13.69 4.73
C SER A 274 17.00 15.00 4.74
N ARG A 275 16.91 15.74 5.85
CA ARG A 275 17.68 16.96 6.11
C ARG A 275 19.20 16.77 5.98
N VAL A 276 19.71 15.54 6.13
CA VAL A 276 21.13 15.21 5.94
C VAL A 276 21.51 15.38 4.47
N GLN A 277 20.62 15.06 3.54
CA GLN A 277 20.86 15.23 2.10
C GLN A 277 20.97 16.70 1.70
N ILE A 278 20.30 17.62 2.41
CA ILE A 278 20.49 19.08 2.22
C ILE A 278 21.94 19.48 2.50
N ALA A 279 22.52 18.99 3.59
CA ALA A 279 23.91 19.27 3.96
C ALA A 279 24.89 18.70 2.92
N THR A 280 24.66 17.46 2.46
CA THR A 280 25.48 16.83 1.42
C THR A 280 25.37 17.55 0.08
N TRP A 281 24.19 18.04 -0.28
CA TRP A 281 23.95 18.77 -1.53
C TRP A 281 24.62 20.15 -1.52
N LEU A 282 24.56 20.90 -0.42
CA LEU A 282 25.26 22.19 -0.32
C LEU A 282 26.78 22.02 -0.46
N ALA A 283 27.37 21.02 0.23
CA ALA A 283 28.80 20.73 0.12
C ALA A 283 29.23 20.39 -1.31
N ARG A 284 28.35 19.79 -2.13
CA ARG A 284 28.63 19.49 -3.54
C ARG A 284 28.45 20.69 -4.49
N ASN A 285 27.56 21.63 -4.17
CA ASN A 285 27.25 22.78 -5.01
C ASN A 285 28.04 24.05 -4.66
N GLU A 286 28.59 24.15 -3.44
CA GLU A 286 29.52 25.25 -3.08
C GLU A 286 30.91 25.10 -3.73
N HIS A 287 31.26 23.91 -4.24
CA HIS A 287 32.47 23.70 -5.03
C HIS A 287 32.32 24.03 -6.53
N LEU A 288 31.10 24.38 -6.97
CA LEU A 288 30.76 24.67 -8.37
C LEU A 288 30.45 26.15 -8.64
N ASN A 289 30.73 27.05 -7.69
CA ASN A 289 30.69 28.51 -7.86
C ASN A 289 32.02 29.16 -7.47
#